data_AF-A0A2G6H975-F1
#
_entry.id   AF-A0A2G6H975-F1
#
_cell.length_a   1.000
_cell.length_b   1.000
_cell.length_c   1.000
_cell.angle_alpha   90.00
_cell.angle_beta   90.00
_cell.angle_gamma   90.00
#
_symmetry.space_group_name_H-M   'P 1'
#
loop_
_entity.id
_entity.type
_entity.pdbx_description
1 polymer ?
#
loop_
_entity_poly.entity_id
_entity_poly.type
_entity_poly.pdbx_seq_one_letter_code
_entity_poly.pdbx_strand_id
1 'polypeptide(L)'
;GPRPLLPQYLPLYNDEQRKRHNVRPGITGWAQINGRNAISWQQKFEYDVWYVKNVSLLLDIKILFLTVKKVFVSEGISQEGQATMEEFKGNQQ
;
A
#
# COMPACT_ATOMS: atom_id res chain seq x y z
N GLY A 1 0.08 -7.58 4.06
CA GLY A 1 -0.83 -7.47 2.91
C GLY A 1 -1.31 -6.05 2.65
N PRO A 2 -2.08 -5.82 1.57
CA PRO A 2 -2.58 -4.51 1.16
C PRO A 2 -3.36 -3.81 2.27
N ARG A 3 -3.25 -2.48 2.35
CA ARG A 3 -3.94 -1.69 3.38
C ARG A 3 -5.45 -1.67 3.10
N PRO A 4 -6.34 -1.87 4.08
CA PRO A 4 -7.77 -1.65 3.86
C PRO A 4 -8.00 -0.18 3.52
N LEU A 5 -8.77 0.06 2.45
CA LEU A 5 -9.15 1.40 2.00
C LEU A 5 -10.67 1.56 2.11
N LEU A 6 -11.14 2.81 1.97
CA LEU A 6 -12.56 3.14 2.11
C LEU A 6 -13.41 2.40 1.05
N PRO A 7 -14.58 1.86 1.43
CA PRO A 7 -15.48 1.19 0.47
C PRO A 7 -15.88 2.07 -0.72
N GLN A 8 -15.89 3.40 -0.56
CA GLN A 8 -16.19 4.36 -1.63
C GLN A 8 -15.23 4.29 -2.82
N TYR A 9 -14.05 3.68 -2.67
CA TYR A 9 -13.09 3.50 -3.75
C TYR A 9 -13.33 2.25 -4.61
N LEU A 10 -14.18 1.32 -4.15
CA LEU A 10 -14.53 0.11 -4.91
C LEU A 10 -14.98 0.39 -6.36
N PRO A 11 -15.86 1.38 -6.65
CA PRO A 11 -16.25 1.68 -8.03
C PRO A 11 -15.15 2.40 -8.83
N LEU A 12 -14.11 2.92 -8.18
CA LEU A 12 -13.04 3.68 -8.82
C LEU A 12 -11.88 2.80 -9.30
N TYR A 13 -11.85 1.53 -8.89
CA TYR A 13 -10.80 0.60 -9.27
C TYR A 13 -10.96 0.09 -10.70
N ASN A 14 -9.84 0.00 -11.42
CA ASN A 14 -9.76 -0.83 -12.62
C ASN A 14 -9.61 -2.32 -12.27
N ASP A 15 -9.70 -3.19 -13.28
CA ASP A 15 -9.62 -4.64 -13.12
C ASP A 15 -8.30 -5.12 -12.50
N GLU A 16 -7.20 -4.40 -12.70
CA GLU A 16 -5.91 -4.74 -12.08
C GLU A 16 -5.89 -4.36 -10.60
N GLN A 17 -6.31 -3.15 -10.26
CA GLN A 17 -6.36 -2.64 -8.89
C GLN A 17 -7.28 -3.50 -8.02
N ARG A 18 -8.39 -4.01 -8.57
CA ARG A 18 -9.30 -4.92 -7.86
C ARG A 18 -8.62 -6.20 -7.38
N LYS A 19 -7.55 -6.67 -8.05
CA LYS A 19 -6.81 -7.87 -7.66
C LYS A 19 -6.17 -7.75 -6.28
N ARG A 20 -5.99 -6.52 -5.75
CA ARG A 20 -5.51 -6.31 -4.37
C ARG A 20 -6.37 -7.00 -3.31
N HIS A 21 -7.65 -7.26 -3.62
CA HIS A 21 -8.60 -7.92 -2.73
C HIS A 21 -8.52 -9.45 -2.75
N ASN A 22 -7.64 -10.06 -3.56
CA ASN A 22 -7.46 -11.51 -3.61
C ASN A 22 -6.72 -12.07 -2.38
N VAL A 23 -6.14 -11.19 -1.56
CA VAL A 23 -5.51 -11.55 -0.29
C VAL A 23 -6.14 -10.76 0.84
N ARG A 24 -6.04 -11.29 2.07
CA ARG A 24 -6.53 -10.58 3.24
C ARG A 24 -5.75 -9.26 3.44
N PRO A 25 -6.43 -8.17 3.83
CA PRO A 25 -5.76 -6.92 4.15
C PRO A 25 -4.81 -7.11 5.35
N GLY A 26 -3.77 -6.28 5.42
CA GLY A 26 -2.76 -6.35 6.48
C GLY A 26 -2.48 -5.01 7.14
N ILE A 27 -1.97 -5.07 8.39
CA ILE A 27 -1.51 -3.90 9.13
C ILE A 27 -0.30 -3.27 8.43
N THR A 28 0.64 -4.10 7.97
CA THR A 28 1.79 -3.72 7.13
C THR A 28 1.79 -4.50 5.81
N GLY A 29 2.51 -3.99 4.82
CA GLY A 29 2.50 -4.52 3.47
C GLY A 29 3.58 -3.88 2.61
N TRP A 30 3.69 -4.36 1.37
CA TRP A 30 4.74 -3.95 0.45
C TRP A 30 4.71 -2.44 0.14
N ALA A 31 3.52 -1.86 -0.06
CA ALA A 31 3.36 -0.42 -0.27
C ALA A 31 3.79 0.41 0.97
N GLN A 32 3.51 -0.09 2.18
CA GLN A 32 3.89 0.56 3.44
C GLN A 32 5.42 0.55 3.65
N ILE A 33 6.13 -0.44 3.11
CA ILE A 33 7.60 -0.47 3.20
C ILE A 33 8.22 0.46 2.15
N ASN A 34 7.72 0.45 0.92
CA ASN A 34 8.36 1.14 -0.20
C ASN A 34 7.99 2.63 -0.35
N GLY A 35 7.06 3.16 0.45
CA GLY A 35 6.73 4.59 0.34
C GLY A 35 5.78 5.18 1.37
N ARG A 36 4.92 4.37 2.00
CA ARG A 36 3.85 4.86 2.91
C ARG A 36 3.01 5.97 2.27
N ASN A 37 3.16 7.20 2.75
CA ASN A 37 2.42 8.37 2.30
C ASN A 37 3.18 9.13 1.19
N ALA A 38 4.45 8.82 0.94
CA ALA A 38 5.30 9.54 -0.02
C ALA A 38 5.12 9.09 -1.48
N ILE A 39 4.30 8.07 -1.73
CA ILE A 39 4.06 7.49 -3.06
C ILE A 39 2.67 7.84 -3.58
N SER A 40 2.53 7.93 -4.90
CA SER A 40 1.24 8.20 -5.54
C SER A 40 0.25 7.05 -5.34
N TRP A 41 -1.04 7.33 -5.56
CA TRP A 41 -2.08 6.29 -5.54
C TRP A 41 -1.79 5.16 -6.53
N GLN A 42 -1.34 5.50 -7.74
CA GLN A 42 -0.99 4.52 -8.75
C GLN A 42 0.13 3.58 -8.26
N GLN A 43 1.23 4.14 -7.76
CA GLN A 43 2.36 3.35 -7.22
C GLN A 43 1.92 2.47 -6.05
N LYS A 44 1.06 2.99 -5.17
CA LYS A 44 0.51 2.23 -4.05
C LYS A 44 -0.30 1.02 -4.52
N PHE A 45 -1.12 1.18 -5.54
CA PHE A 45 -1.87 0.06 -6.12
C PHE A 45 -0.97 -0.92 -6.86
N GLU A 46 0.03 -0.46 -7.60
CA GLU A 46 1.03 -1.31 -8.25
C GLU A 46 1.75 -2.18 -7.21
N TYR A 47 2.16 -1.61 -6.08
CA TYR A 47 2.77 -2.37 -4.99
C TYR A 47 1.82 -3.36 -4.32
N ASP A 48 0.56 -2.98 -4.12
CA ASP A 48 -0.44 -3.88 -3.56
C ASP A 48 -0.70 -5.08 -4.49
N VAL A 49 -0.86 -4.83 -5.79
CA VAL A 49 -1.07 -5.88 -6.80
C VAL A 49 0.18 -6.74 -6.97
N TRP A 50 1.37 -6.14 -6.95
CA TRP A 50 2.64 -6.86 -6.99
C TRP A 50 2.76 -7.81 -5.79
N TYR A 51 2.41 -7.35 -4.59
CA TYR A 51 2.39 -8.18 -3.40
C TYR A 51 1.43 -9.36 -3.55
N VAL A 52 0.21 -9.14 -4.06
CA VAL A 52 -0.75 -10.23 -4.32
C VAL A 52 -0.17 -11.28 -5.27
N LYS A 53 0.54 -10.86 -6.33
CA LYS A 53 1.15 -11.76 -7.31
C LYS A 53 2.37 -12.52 -6.77
N ASN A 54 3.08 -11.97 -5.78
CA ASN A 54 4.37 -12.49 -5.28
C ASN A 54 4.32 -12.94 -3.81
N VAL A 55 3.12 -13.08 -3.25
CA VAL A 55 2.94 -13.43 -1.83
C VAL A 55 3.63 -14.76 -1.52
N SER A 56 4.53 -14.73 -0.53
CA SER A 56 5.27 -15.89 -0.05
C SER A 56 5.71 -15.66 1.39
N LEU A 57 5.95 -16.75 2.13
CA LEU A 57 6.36 -16.67 3.53
C LEU A 57 7.66 -15.86 3.71
N LEU A 58 8.63 -16.04 2.80
CA LEU A 58 9.89 -15.30 2.81
C LEU A 58 9.67 -13.79 2.60
N LEU A 59 8.76 -13.42 1.70
CA LEU A 59 8.42 -12.02 1.47
C LEU A 59 7.76 -11.40 2.71
N ASP A 60 6.86 -12.11 3.38
CA ASP A 60 6.21 -11.62 4.59
C ASP A 60 7.20 -11.42 5.75
N ILE A 61 8.13 -12.37 5.93
CA ILE A 61 9.22 -12.22 6.91
C ILE A 61 10.08 -10.98 6.58
N LYS A 62 10.44 -10.78 5.31
CA LYS A 62 11.18 -9.59 4.87
C LYS A 62 10.40 -8.30 5.17
N ILE A 63 9.10 -8.26 4.88
CA ILE A 63 8.25 -7.10 5.16
C ILE A 63 8.21 -6.82 6.67
N LEU A 64 8.15 -7.85 7.51
CA LEU A 64 8.15 -7.70 8.96
C LEU A 64 9.45 -7.03 9.45
N PHE A 65 10.62 -7.54 9.04
CA PHE A 65 11.91 -6.94 9.42
C PHE A 65 12.05 -5.49 8.94
N LEU A 66 11.64 -5.21 7.71
CA LEU A 66 11.66 -3.85 7.17
C LEU A 66 10.68 -2.93 7.91
N THR A 67 9.54 -3.47 8.35
CA THR A 67 8.56 -2.73 9.16
C THR A 67 9.18 -2.33 10.49
N VAL A 68 9.82 -3.28 11.18
CA VAL A 68 10.51 -3.04 12.45
C VAL A 68 11.57 -1.96 12.26
N LYS A 69 12.43 -2.08 11.25
CA LYS A 69 13.44 -1.05 10.93
C LYS A 69 12.80 0.33 10.74
N LYS A 70 11.73 0.44 9.94
CA LYS A 70 11.05 1.73 9.70
C LYS A 70 10.41 2.33 10.95
N VAL A 71 9.92 1.50 11.87
CA VAL A 71 9.38 1.98 13.15
C VAL A 71 10.47 2.57 14.03
N PHE A 72 11.66 1.97 14.06
CA PHE A 72 12.79 2.49 14.83
C PHE A 72 13.43 3.74 14.22
N VAL A 73 13.45 3.85 12.88
CA VAL A 73 14.13 4.94 12.16
C VAL A 73 13.21 6.16 11.92
N SER A 74 11.90 6.06 12.21
CA SER A 74 10.92 7.14 11.98
C SER A 74 10.94 7.75 10.57
N GLU A 75 11.38 6.99 9.56
CA GLU A 75 11.50 7.45 8.18
C GLU A 75 10.16 7.40 7.42
N GLY A 76 9.80 8.51 6.76
CA GLY A 76 8.68 8.58 5.81
C GLY A 76 7.29 8.59 6.46
N ILE A 77 7.15 9.22 7.63
CA ILE A 77 5.86 9.31 8.36
C ILE A 77 4.94 10.36 7.73
N SER A 78 5.49 11.41 7.10
CA SER A 78 4.72 12.54 6.55
C SER A 78 5.24 12.94 5.17
N GLN A 79 4.33 13.24 4.22
CA GLN A 79 4.66 14.14 3.11
C GLN A 79 4.73 15.56 3.69
N GLU A 80 5.67 16.39 3.22
CA GLU A 80 5.74 17.79 3.62
C GLU A 80 4.38 18.48 3.36
N GLY A 81 3.71 18.91 4.44
CA GLY A 81 2.47 19.67 4.37
C GLY A 81 1.14 18.91 4.45
N GLN A 82 1.11 17.56 4.41
CA GLN A 82 -0.14 16.79 4.57
C GLN A 82 0.03 15.54 5.46
N ALA A 83 -0.81 15.42 6.49
CA ALA A 83 -0.83 14.26 7.39
C ALA A 83 -1.37 12.98 6.73
N THR A 84 -2.13 13.11 5.65
CA THR A 84 -2.80 12.03 4.92
C THR A 84 -2.73 12.26 3.41
N MET A 85 -2.63 11.18 2.63
CA MET A 85 -2.78 11.26 1.17
C MET A 85 -4.14 11.84 0.77
N GLU A 86 -4.18 12.56 -0.35
CA GLU A 86 -5.43 13.04 -0.95
C GLU A 86 -6.40 11.89 -1.27
N GLU A 87 -7.69 12.22 -1.40
CA GLU A 87 -8.71 11.25 -1.75
C GLU A 87 -8.45 10.63 -3.13
N PHE A 88 -8.64 9.31 -3.25
CA PHE A 88 -8.52 8.64 -4.53
C PHE A 88 -9.72 8.98 -5.43
N LYS A 89 -9.47 9.68 -6.56
CA LYS A 89 -10.50 10.13 -7.51
C LYS A 89 -10.67 9.21 -8.74
N GLY A 90 -10.05 8.03 -8.74
CA GLY A 90 -10.07 7.11 -9.87
C GLY A 90 -8.88 7.26 -10.83
N ASN A 91 -8.93 6.54 -11.95
CA ASN A 91 -7.81 6.39 -12.89
C ASN A 91 -7.73 7.46 -14.00
N GLN A 92 -8.56 8.51 -13.92
CA GLN A 92 -8.61 9.60 -14.92
C GLN A 92 -8.03 10.90 -14.37
N GLN A 93 -6.75 10.88 -13.98
CA GLN A 93 -5.93 12.08 -13.87
C GLN A 93 -4.75 11.97 -14.81
#